data_AF-A0A4R1LAD1-F1
#
_entry.id   AF-A0A4R1LAD1-F1
#
_cell.length_a   1.000
_cell.length_b   1.000
_cell.length_c   1.000
_cell.angle_alpha   90.00
_cell.angle_beta   90.00
_cell.angle_gamma   90.00
#
_symmetry.space_group_name_H-M   'P 1'
#
loop_
_entity.id
_entity.type
_entity.pdbx_description
1 polymer ?
#
loop_
_entity_poly.entity_id
_entity_poly.type
_entity_poly.pdbx_seq_one_letter_code
_entity_poly.pdbx_strand_id
1 'polypeptide(L)'
;MELDKIRNLSDGELVVEERKTAEQLFRLRFQMKLGQNEGVKKLRELRKDIARIQTINRERALGLHGAQHKAESSAPPAKAKKLKKGSS
;
A
#
# COMPACT_ATOMS: atom_id res chain seq x y z
N MET A 1 -7.31 -0.25 -9.87
CA MET A 1 -6.18 0.66 -10.12
C MET A 1 -5.55 0.43 -11.50
N GLU A 2 -4.95 1.48 -12.06
CA GLU A 2 -4.09 1.38 -13.26
C GLU A 2 -2.67 0.97 -12.85
N LEU A 3 -2.00 0.17 -13.68
CA LEU A 3 -0.67 -0.36 -13.38
C LEU A 3 0.41 0.72 -13.32
N ASP A 4 0.32 1.72 -14.20
CA ASP A 4 1.32 2.80 -14.28
C ASP A 4 1.31 3.65 -13.00
N LYS A 5 0.13 3.87 -12.42
CA LYS A 5 0.00 4.54 -11.11
C LYS A 5 0.74 3.79 -10.03
N ILE A 6 0.64 2.45 -9.99
CA ILE A 6 1.32 1.63 -8.99
C ILE A 6 2.83 1.66 -9.22
N ARG A 7 3.28 1.65 -10.47
CA ARG A 7 4.72 1.73 -10.80
C ARG A 7 5.35 3.06 -10.40
N ASN A 8 4.60 4.15 -10.47
CA ASN A 8 5.05 5.49 -10.10
C ASN A 8 5.10 5.73 -8.59
N LEU A 9 4.53 4.84 -7.76
CA LEU A 9 4.59 4.97 -6.30
C LEU A 9 5.97 4.58 -5.76
N SER A 10 6.40 5.28 -4.71
CA SER A 10 7.59 4.89 -3.94
C SER A 10 7.37 3.58 -3.17
N ASP A 11 8.44 2.92 -2.74
CA ASP A 11 8.35 1.67 -1.97
C ASP A 11 7.54 1.83 -0.68
N GLY A 12 7.66 2.98 0.00
CA GLY A 12 6.90 3.28 1.21
C GLY A 12 5.41 3.45 0.92
N GLU A 13 5.07 4.15 -0.16
CA GLU A 13 3.68 4.36 -0.57
C GLU A 13 3.01 3.08 -1.05
N LEU A 14 3.75 2.19 -1.73
CA LEU A 14 3.25 0.88 -2.13
C LEU A 14 2.79 0.06 -0.92
N VAL A 15 3.57 0.06 0.17
CA VAL A 15 3.20 -0.65 1.40
C VAL A 15 1.98 -0.01 2.07
N VAL A 16 1.88 1.32 2.07
CA VAL A 16 0.73 2.03 2.63
C VAL A 16 -0.55 1.71 1.84
N GLU A 17 -0.47 1.78 0.51
CA GLU A 17 -1.61 1.53 -0.35
C GLU A 17 -2.02 0.05 -0.33
N GLU A 18 -1.07 -0.89 -0.22
CA GLU A 18 -1.35 -2.32 0.00
C GLU A 18 -2.19 -2.52 1.27
N ARG A 19 -1.76 -1.93 2.40
CA ARG A 19 -2.45 -2.05 3.68
C ARG A 19 -3.86 -1.48 3.62
N LYS A 20 -4.02 -0.29 3.04
CA LYS A 20 -5.31 0.38 2.85
C LYS A 20 -6.25 -0.46 1.98
N THR A 21 -5.75 -0.99 0.87
CA THR A 21 -6.53 -1.85 -0.04
C THR A 21 -6.92 -3.16 0.65
N ALA A 22 -6.03 -3.74 1.45
CA ALA A 22 -6.31 -4.94 2.24
C ALA A 22 -7.38 -4.71 3.31
N GLU A 23 -7.36 -3.57 3.98
CA GLU A 23 -8.38 -3.20 4.96
C GLU A 23 -9.76 -3.00 4.30
N GLN A 24 -9.81 -2.33 3.16
CA GLN A 24 -11.04 -2.20 2.37
C GLN A 24 -11.56 -3.57 1.93
N LEU A 25 -10.68 -4.48 1.51
CA LEU A 25 -11.05 -5.84 1.17
C LEU A 25 -11.63 -6.59 2.38
N PHE A 26 -11.05 -6.43 3.56
CA PHE A 26 -11.56 -7.04 4.80
C PHE A 26 -12.96 -6.54 5.14
N ARG A 27 -13.18 -5.22 5.13
CA ARG A 27 -14.49 -4.60 5.38
C ARG A 27 -15.53 -5.08 4.38
N LEU A 28 -15.16 -5.17 3.10
CA LEU A 28 -16.07 -5.62 2.05
C LEU A 28 -16.40 -7.11 2.19
N ARG A 29 -15.43 -7.96 2.54
CA ARG A 29 -15.67 -9.38 2.87
C ARG A 29 -16.61 -9.52 4.05
N PHE A 30 -16.47 -8.66 5.06
CA PHE A 30 -17.38 -8.65 6.20
C PHE A 30 -18.80 -8.30 5.76
N GLN A 31 -19.00 -7.21 5.01
CA GLN A 31 -20.31 -6.84 4.44
C GLN A 31 -20.94 -7.96 3.59
N MET A 32 -20.13 -8.65 2.78
CA MET A 32 -20.60 -9.79 1.98
C MET A 32 -21.10 -10.94 2.86
N LYS A 33 -20.44 -11.20 3.99
CA LYS A 33 -20.88 -12.21 4.98
C LYS A 33 -22.18 -11.82 5.68
N LEU A 34 -22.49 -10.52 5.79
CA LEU A 34 -23.78 -10.03 6.26
C LEU A 34 -24.90 -10.10 5.20
N GLY A 35 -24.62 -10.62 4.00
CA GLY A 35 -25.61 -10.81 2.94
C GLY A 35 -25.78 -9.62 1.99
N GLN A 36 -25.01 -8.55 2.15
CA GLN A 36 -25.06 -7.40 1.24
C GLN A 36 -24.19 -7.65 0.01
N ASN A 37 -24.82 -7.99 -1.12
CA ASN A 37 -24.10 -8.47 -2.32
C ASN A 37 -23.67 -7.38 -3.32
N GLU A 38 -23.86 -6.11 -2.99
CA GLU A 38 -23.57 -4.97 -3.89
C GLU A 38 -22.06 -4.77 -4.16
N GLY A 39 -21.21 -5.44 -3.38
CA GLY A 39 -19.75 -5.28 -3.39
C GLY A 39 -18.94 -6.28 -4.24
N VAL A 40 -19.54 -7.29 -4.87
CA VAL A 40 -18.75 -8.40 -5.47
C VAL A 40 -17.77 -7.94 -6.55
N LYS A 41 -18.18 -7.01 -7.42
CA LYS A 41 -17.30 -6.46 -8.48
C LYS A 41 -16.10 -5.74 -7.85
N LYS A 42 -16.37 -4.88 -6.87
CA LYS A 42 -15.36 -4.14 -6.10
C LYS A 42 -14.43 -5.07 -5.33
N LEU A 43 -14.93 -6.18 -4.81
CA LEU A 43 -14.12 -7.22 -4.15
C LEU A 43 -13.11 -7.84 -5.13
N ARG A 44 -13.54 -8.14 -6.36
CA ARG A 44 -12.65 -8.70 -7.39
C ARG A 44 -11.61 -7.68 -7.83
N GLU A 45 -11.98 -6.41 -7.95
CA GLU A 45 -11.06 -5.31 -8.28
C GLU A 45 -10.00 -5.12 -7.19
N LEU A 46 -10.40 -5.01 -5.92
CA LEU A 46 -9.48 -4.87 -4.79
C LEU A 46 -8.48 -6.04 -4.71
N ARG A 47 -8.91 -7.28 -4.99
CA ARG A 47 -8.00 -8.44 -5.05
C ARG A 47 -6.97 -8.31 -6.16
N LYS A 48 -7.38 -7.83 -7.34
CA LYS A 48 -6.46 -7.58 -8.46
C LYS A 48 -5.47 -6.47 -8.13
N ASP A 49 -5.92 -5.42 -7.46
CA ASP A 49 -5.07 -4.31 -7.08
C ASP A 49 -3.98 -4.73 -6.08
N ILE A 50 -4.33 -5.52 -5.06
CA ILE A 50 -3.33 -6.10 -4.14
C ILE A 50 -2.33 -6.99 -4.89
N ALA A 51 -2.81 -7.87 -5.78
CA ALA A 51 -1.92 -8.75 -6.54
C ALA A 51 -0.92 -7.94 -7.40
N ARG A 52 -1.37 -6.85 -8.04
CA ARG A 52 -0.49 -5.97 -8.84
C ARG A 52 0.57 -5.28 -7.99
N ILE A 53 0.19 -4.76 -6.82
CA ILE A 53 1.14 -4.13 -5.87
C ILE A 53 2.19 -5.16 -5.43
N GLN A 54 1.76 -6.36 -5.07
CA GLN A 54 2.67 -7.43 -4.63
C GLN A 54 3.61 -7.88 -5.76
N THR A 55 3.10 -7.99 -6.99
CA THR A 55 3.93 -8.30 -8.16
C THR A 55 5.00 -7.24 -8.37
N ILE A 56 4.66 -5.95 -8.34
CA ILE A 56 5.63 -4.86 -8.52
C ILE A 56 6.66 -4.84 -7.39
N ASN A 57 6.23 -5.03 -6.14
CA ASN A 57 7.15 -5.17 -5.01
C ASN A 57 8.12 -6.34 -5.21
N ARG A 58 7.63 -7.48 -5.71
CA ARG A 58 8.46 -8.66 -5.99
C ARG A 58 9.41 -8.44 -7.16
N GLU A 59 8.95 -7.81 -8.23
CA GLU A 59 9.76 -7.45 -9.40
C GLU A 59 10.90 -6.49 -9.01
N ARG A 60 10.61 -5.49 -8.17
CA ARG A 60 11.63 -4.57 -7.60
C ARG A 60 12.65 -5.34 -6.76
N ALA A 61 12.19 -6.25 -5.91
CA ALA A 61 13.07 -7.09 -5.09
C ALA A 61 13.96 -8.03 -5.92
N LEU A 62 13.47 -8.52 -7.07
CA LEU A 62 14.21 -9.39 -7.98
C LEU A 62 15.05 -8.63 -9.02
N GLY A 63 14.96 -7.29 -9.07
CA GLY A 63 15.65 -6.47 -10.06
C GLY A 63 15.21 -6.70 -11.51
N LEU A 64 14.05 -7.34 -11.72
CA LEU A 64 13.56 -7.75 -13.04
C LEU A 64 13.05 -6.59 -13.89
N HIS A 65 12.69 -5.47 -13.25
CA HIS A 65 12.46 -4.20 -13.91
C HIS A 65 13.59 -3.25 -13.53
N GLY A 66 14.61 -3.21 -14.39
CA GLY A 66 15.82 -2.43 -14.19
C GLY A 66 15.52 -0.97 -13.85
N ALA A 67 16.04 -0.51 -12.72
CA ALA A 67 16.49 0.86 -12.49
C ALA A 67 15.63 1.99 -13.09
N GLN A 68 14.40 2.19 -12.63
CA GLN A 68 13.72 3.49 -12.84
C GLN A 68 13.38 4.28 -11.57
N HIS A 69 13.57 3.73 -10.36
CA HIS A 69 13.44 4.51 -9.12
C HIS A 69 14.46 4.12 -8.05
N LYS A 70 15.75 4.16 -8.40
CA LYS A 70 16.85 4.20 -7.41
C LYS A 70 17.43 5.61 -7.35
N ALA A 71 16.61 6.60 -6.98
CA ALA A 71 17.04 7.91 -6.52
C ALA A 71 15.81 8.77 -6.23
N GLU A 72 15.29 8.73 -5.00
CA GLU A 72 14.97 9.93 -4.21
C GLU A 72 14.36 9.53 -2.85
N SER A 73 15.20 9.66 -1.81
CA SER A 73 14.87 9.84 -0.39
C SER A 73 13.98 8.78 0.29
N SER A 74 14.47 7.90 1.17
CA SER A 74 15.15 8.20 2.43
C SER A 74 14.64 9.48 3.13
N ALA A 75 13.42 9.45 3.65
CA ALA A 75 13.02 10.27 4.79
C ALA A 75 12.27 9.39 5.82
N PRO A 76 12.89 9.04 6.95
CA PRO A 76 12.16 8.37 8.03
C PRO A 76 11.11 9.35 8.61
N PRO A 77 9.92 8.90 9.04
CA PRO A 77 9.07 9.74 9.88
C PRO A 77 9.82 9.94 11.20
N ALA A 78 10.48 11.07 11.33
CA ALA A 78 11.08 11.53 12.56
C ALA A 78 9.97 11.70 13.63
N LYS A 79 9.72 10.65 14.41
CA LYS A 79 9.18 10.78 15.77
C LYS A 79 10.33 10.65 16.75
N ALA A 80 11.19 11.67 16.78
CA ALA A 80 12.12 11.90 17.87
C ALA A 80 11.40 12.70 18.97
N LYS A 81 10.98 11.95 20.00
CA LYS A 81 10.86 12.31 21.41
C LYS A 81 11.44 13.70 21.77
N LYS A 82 10.61 14.67 22.17
CA LYS A 82 11.03 15.82 22.99
C LYS A 82 10.44 15.67 24.38
N LEU A 83 11.19 14.99 25.25
CA LEU A 83 11.02 14.99 26.70
C LEU A 83 12.26 15.65 27.31
N LYS A 84 12.05 16.80 27.97
CA LYS A 84 12.86 17.57 28.94
C LYS A 84 12.52 19.06 28.69
N LYS A 85 12.21 19.88 29.70
CA LYS A 85 12.76 19.95 31.07
C LYS A 85 11.81 20.83 31.90
N GLY A 86 11.63 20.53 33.18
CA GLY A 86 11.10 21.51 34.14
C GLY A 86 12.08 22.68 34.34
N SER A 87 11.63 23.65 35.15
CA SER A 87 12.29 24.89 35.61
C SER A 87 11.86 26.14 34.84
N SER A 88 10.80 26.82 35.27
CA SER A 88 10.89 27.85 36.32
C SER A 88 9.52 28.19 36.87
#